data_AF-A0A367JTG2-F1
#
_entry.id   AF-A0A367JTG2-F1
#
_cell.length_a   1.000
_cell.length_b   1.000
_cell.length_c   1.000
_cell.angle_alpha   90.00
_cell.angle_beta   90.00
_cell.angle_gamma   90.00
#
_symmetry.space_group_name_H-M   'P 1'
#
loop_
_entity.id
_entity.type
_entity.pdbx_description
1 polymer ?
#
loop_
_entity_poly.entity_id
_entity_poly.type
_entity_poly.pdbx_seq_one_letter_code
_entity_poly.pdbx_strand_id
1 'polypeptide(L)'
;YQLNKSKHLSKAAIGLGADSKIFQSLNLDVKQGYYKTLLKLIDKFFDDELDQQTFEECSRYIFGTRAYILFSIDKLMQSIVRQLHHIVSDPKAQTLLSYFKEHHEYEKHTAELTKAYRMQVTELLGNEDEIYNLSFNTVDRTMSIQLLDKNDDIFELHDEDKYNEYVSNYIDWEHDTPNVNRKLLNPSYLKRNIRHQSYSHRMRSNMQYKICRNTYHLFYVIGTEDSLVAKKNMTRCNEAEIKSNRFKSWLEKKQVESAET
;
A
#
# COMPACT_ATOMS: atom_id res chain seq x y z
N TYR A 1 33.63 11.15 -20.96
CA TYR A 1 33.99 12.07 -19.86
C TYR A 1 34.46 11.24 -18.66
N GLN A 2 35.77 11.21 -18.45
CA GLN A 2 36.46 10.21 -17.63
C GLN A 2 36.21 10.43 -16.13
N LEU A 3 35.70 9.38 -15.49
CA LEU A 3 35.69 9.18 -14.04
C LEU A 3 37.11 9.06 -13.49
N ASN A 4 37.26 9.43 -12.21
CA ASN A 4 38.32 9.00 -11.30
C ASN A 4 39.74 9.51 -11.58
N LYS A 5 39.99 10.75 -11.16
CA LYS A 5 41.23 11.09 -10.45
C LYS A 5 40.88 11.67 -9.09
N SER A 6 40.42 10.81 -8.17
CA SER A 6 40.67 11.09 -6.75
C SER A 6 42.20 11.18 -6.61
N LYS A 7 42.68 12.18 -5.87
CA LYS A 7 44.11 12.40 -5.64
C LYS A 7 44.66 11.23 -4.81
N HIS A 8 44.97 10.09 -5.43
CA HIS A 8 45.68 9.01 -4.77
C HIS A 8 47.05 9.53 -4.35
N LEU A 9 47.28 9.61 -3.03
CA LEU A 9 48.61 9.88 -2.48
C LEU A 9 49.54 8.74 -2.90
N SER A 10 50.65 9.08 -3.54
CA SER A 10 51.66 8.10 -3.93
C SER A 10 52.32 7.52 -2.67
N LYS A 11 52.68 6.24 -2.70
CA LYS A 11 53.34 5.54 -1.59
C LYS A 11 54.62 6.24 -1.10
N ALA A 12 55.26 7.00 -1.99
CA ALA A 12 56.42 7.83 -1.69
C ALA A 12 56.10 9.08 -0.85
N ALA A 13 54.92 9.70 -1.04
CA ALA A 13 54.50 10.87 -0.26
C ALA A 13 54.21 10.53 1.21
N ILE A 14 53.64 9.34 1.44
CA ILE A 14 53.35 8.79 2.78
C ILE A 14 54.65 8.56 3.57
N GLY A 15 55.73 8.14 2.91
CA GLY A 15 57.04 7.93 3.54
C GLY A 15 57.81 9.21 3.89
N LEU A 16 57.41 10.36 3.33
CA LEU A 16 58.08 11.66 3.48
C LEU A 16 57.42 12.59 4.51
N GLY A 17 56.36 12.14 5.20
CA GLY A 17 55.64 12.95 6.18
C GLY A 17 54.87 14.14 5.58
N ALA A 18 54.73 14.21 4.26
CA ALA A 18 54.03 15.27 3.52
C ALA A 18 52.49 15.09 3.49
N ASP A 19 51.94 14.46 4.53
CA ASP A 19 50.52 14.06 4.62
C ASP A 19 49.65 15.12 5.31
N SER A 20 50.26 15.99 6.13
CA SER A 20 49.60 17.18 6.68
C SER A 20 49.85 18.35 5.74
N LYS A 21 48.85 18.69 4.93
CA LYS A 21 48.92 19.90 4.13
C LYS A 21 48.31 21.02 4.95
N ILE A 22 49.17 21.90 5.44
CA ILE A 22 48.76 23.15 6.07
C ILE A 22 48.15 24.00 4.95
N PHE A 23 46.83 24.02 4.88
CA PHE A 23 46.12 25.00 4.07
C PHE A 23 45.59 26.03 5.05
N GLN A 24 46.05 27.29 4.92
CA GLN A 24 45.56 28.42 5.70
C GLN A 24 45.61 28.15 7.22
N SER A 25 46.76 27.65 7.71
CA SER A 25 47.05 27.30 9.12
C SER A 25 46.31 26.10 9.73
N LEU A 26 45.46 25.40 8.96
CA LEU A 26 44.75 24.21 9.43
C LEU A 26 45.52 22.93 9.07
N ASN A 27 45.77 22.08 10.07
CA ASN A 27 46.35 20.75 9.86
C ASN A 27 45.25 19.79 9.36
N LEU A 28 45.09 19.74 8.03
CA LEU A 28 44.20 18.78 7.38
C LEU A 28 44.90 17.42 7.35
N ASP A 29 44.69 16.63 8.40
CA ASP A 29 45.16 15.24 8.45
C ASP A 29 44.29 14.38 7.53
N VAL A 30 44.80 14.12 6.31
CA VAL A 30 44.11 13.32 5.28
C VAL A 30 44.36 11.82 5.48
N LYS A 31 45.20 11.41 6.45
CA LYS A 31 45.56 10.00 6.66
C LYS A 31 44.37 9.10 6.95
N GLN A 32 43.31 9.64 7.57
CA GLN A 32 42.10 8.90 7.93
C GLN A 32 40.99 8.94 6.85
N GLY A 33 41.25 9.58 5.71
CA GLY A 33 40.33 9.70 4.57
C GLY A 33 39.58 11.03 4.51
N TYR A 34 39.30 11.49 3.29
CA TYR A 34 38.75 12.81 2.97
C TYR A 34 37.42 13.13 3.66
N TYR A 35 36.55 12.13 3.86
CA TYR A 35 35.25 12.32 4.51
C TYR A 35 35.40 12.67 6.00
N LYS A 36 36.30 12.00 6.73
CA LYS A 36 36.53 12.30 8.14
C LYS A 36 37.15 13.67 8.35
N THR A 37 38.07 14.06 7.46
CA THR A 37 38.66 15.41 7.47
C THR A 37 37.60 16.48 7.21
N LEU A 38 36.65 16.21 6.31
CA LEU A 38 35.52 17.12 6.06
C LEU A 38 34.63 17.28 7.29
N LEU A 39 34.26 16.19 7.97
CA LEU A 39 33.44 16.27 9.18
C LEU A 39 34.08 17.16 10.24
N LYS A 40 35.39 17.00 10.49
CA LYS A 40 36.13 17.88 11.41
C LYS A 40 36.14 19.34 10.97
N LEU A 41 36.19 19.59 9.66
CA LEU A 41 36.13 20.96 9.12
C LEU A 41 34.75 21.57 9.34
N ILE A 42 33.69 20.78 9.17
CA ILE A 42 32.31 21.18 9.44
C ILE A 42 32.12 21.47 10.94
N ASP A 43 32.64 20.61 11.83
CA ASP A 43 32.58 20.82 13.28
C ASP A 43 33.23 22.16 13.67
N LYS A 44 34.46 22.41 13.20
CA LYS A 44 35.18 23.67 13.42
C LYS A 44 34.45 24.89 12.86
N PHE A 45 33.75 24.71 11.74
CA PHE A 45 32.95 25.77 11.13
C PHE A 45 31.69 26.07 11.94
N PHE A 46 31.08 25.08 12.59
CA PHE A 46 29.97 25.31 13.52
C PHE A 46 30.39 25.86 14.88
N ASP A 47 31.64 25.60 15.30
CA ASP A 47 32.23 26.17 16.52
C ASP A 47 32.72 27.63 16.32
N ASP A 48 32.43 28.25 15.18
CA ASP A 48 32.91 29.59 14.78
C ASP A 48 34.45 29.74 14.75
N GLU A 49 35.20 28.63 14.68
CA GLU A 49 36.66 28.67 14.51
C GLU A 49 37.08 29.03 13.07
N LEU A 50 36.16 28.81 12.11
CA LEU A 50 36.37 29.06 10.68
C LEU A 50 35.30 30.01 10.15
N ASP A 51 35.72 31.02 9.39
CA ASP A 51 34.80 31.83 8.62
C ASP A 51 34.35 31.09 7.33
N GLN A 52 33.21 31.50 6.78
CA GLN A 52 32.62 30.91 5.58
C GLN A 52 33.62 30.83 4.42
N GLN A 53 34.40 31.88 4.18
CA GLN A 53 35.34 31.91 3.06
C GLN A 53 36.42 30.85 3.23
N THR A 54 37.03 30.75 4.41
CA THR A 54 38.05 29.73 4.71
C THR A 54 37.47 28.31 4.63
N PHE A 55 36.25 28.09 5.13
CA PHE A 55 35.57 26.79 5.04
C PHE A 55 35.34 26.36 3.58
N GLU A 56 34.87 27.27 2.72
CA GLU A 56 34.63 26.98 1.30
C GLU A 56 35.93 26.67 0.55
N GLU A 57 37.00 27.43 0.83
CA GLU A 57 38.32 27.21 0.24
C GLU A 57 38.91 25.86 0.66
N CYS A 58 38.82 25.51 1.95
CA CYS A 58 39.22 24.20 2.47
C CYS A 58 38.39 23.05 1.86
N SER A 59 37.07 23.22 1.74
CA SER A 59 36.19 22.22 1.13
C SER A 59 36.51 22.02 -0.36
N ARG A 60 36.79 23.12 -1.08
CA ARG A 60 37.22 23.11 -2.49
C ARG A 60 38.60 22.49 -2.66
N TYR A 61 39.49 22.65 -1.69
CA TYR A 61 40.79 21.99 -1.69
C TYR A 61 40.68 20.46 -1.64
N ILE A 62 39.76 19.95 -0.82
CA ILE A 62 39.50 18.51 -0.59
C ILE A 62 38.73 17.89 -1.76
N PHE A 63 37.56 18.44 -2.13
CA PHE A 63 36.63 17.83 -3.10
C PHE A 63 36.63 18.50 -4.48
N GLY A 64 37.44 19.53 -4.68
CA GLY A 64 37.53 20.25 -5.95
C GLY A 64 36.22 20.94 -6.32
N THR A 65 35.81 20.76 -7.57
CA THR A 65 34.64 21.44 -8.15
C THR A 65 33.30 20.96 -7.59
N ARG A 66 33.23 19.81 -6.92
CA ARG A 66 31.98 19.30 -6.31
C ARG A 66 31.74 19.80 -4.88
N ALA A 67 32.65 20.61 -4.33
CA ALA A 67 32.54 21.11 -2.97
C ALA A 67 31.37 22.10 -2.77
N TYR A 68 30.82 22.67 -3.85
CA TYR A 68 29.77 23.70 -3.76
C TYR A 68 28.51 23.24 -3.01
N ILE A 69 28.24 21.93 -2.99
CA ILE A 69 27.10 21.35 -2.25
C ILE A 69 27.24 21.62 -0.75
N LEU A 70 28.47 21.74 -0.24
CA LEU A 70 28.78 21.93 1.18
C LEU A 70 28.70 23.40 1.59
N PHE A 71 28.74 24.34 0.66
CA PHE A 71 28.81 25.78 1.00
C PHE A 71 27.53 26.27 1.70
N SER A 72 26.40 25.59 1.46
CA SER A 72 25.12 25.89 2.09
C SER A 72 24.84 25.05 3.34
N ILE A 73 25.84 24.36 3.92
CA ILE A 73 25.62 23.49 5.08
C ILE A 73 25.15 24.26 6.31
N ASP A 74 25.67 25.46 6.54
CA ASP A 74 25.19 26.37 7.59
C ASP A 74 23.70 26.69 7.42
N LYS A 75 23.30 27.13 6.22
CA LYS A 75 21.90 27.43 5.90
C LYS A 75 20.98 26.23 6.09
N LEU A 76 21.46 25.03 5.75
CA LEU A 76 20.73 23.79 5.99
C LEU A 76 20.54 23.55 7.50
N MET A 77 21.60 23.69 8.30
CA MET A 77 21.52 23.55 9.75
C MET A 77 20.60 24.59 10.38
N GLN A 78 20.69 25.86 9.95
CA GLN A 78 19.77 26.90 10.41
C GLN A 78 18.31 26.56 10.07
N SER A 79 18.06 25.99 8.89
CA SER A 79 16.73 25.53 8.51
C SER A 79 16.25 24.39 9.41
N ILE A 80 17.10 23.42 9.72
CA ILE A 80 16.77 22.31 10.64
C ILE A 80 16.48 22.85 12.04
N VAL A 81 17.33 23.72 12.58
CA VAL A 81 17.15 24.33 13.90
C VAL A 81 15.84 25.14 13.96
N ARG A 82 15.51 25.87 12.88
CA ARG A 82 14.23 26.59 12.80
C ARG A 82 13.03 25.64 12.85
N GLN A 83 13.09 24.52 12.12
CA GLN A 83 12.03 23.50 12.17
C GLN A 83 11.93 22.84 13.55
N LEU A 84 13.05 22.54 14.19
CA LEU A 84 13.06 22.03 15.57
C LEU A 84 12.46 23.04 16.55
N HIS A 85 12.82 24.32 16.43
CA HIS A 85 12.24 25.36 17.24
C HIS A 85 10.73 25.48 17.02
N HIS A 86 10.25 25.35 15.79
CA HIS A 86 8.81 25.32 15.50
C HIS A 86 8.12 24.15 16.22
N ILE A 87 8.69 22.93 16.15
CA ILE A 87 8.14 21.74 16.83
C ILE A 87 8.07 21.94 18.35
N VAL A 88 9.05 22.63 18.94
CA VAL A 88 9.09 22.88 20.39
C VAL A 88 8.23 24.08 20.79
N SER A 89 8.04 25.08 19.94
CA SER A 89 7.28 26.28 20.28
C SER A 89 5.79 26.14 20.03
N ASP A 90 5.38 25.35 19.04
CA ASP A 90 3.97 25.16 18.68
C ASP A 90 3.33 24.00 19.48
N PRO A 91 2.32 24.26 20.32
CA PRO A 91 1.63 23.22 21.08
C PRO A 91 0.93 22.17 20.19
N LYS A 92 0.48 22.54 18.98
CA LYS A 92 -0.10 21.58 18.04
C LYS A 92 0.96 20.58 17.58
N ALA A 93 2.13 21.08 17.17
CA ALA A 93 3.25 20.24 16.75
C ALA A 93 3.74 19.30 17.87
N GLN A 94 3.77 19.76 19.12
CA GLN A 94 4.11 18.89 20.27
C GLN A 94 3.08 17.76 20.46
N THR A 95 1.80 18.07 20.33
CA THR A 95 0.72 17.09 20.47
C THR A 95 0.79 16.06 19.34
N LEU A 96 1.01 16.49 18.10
CA LEU A 96 1.26 15.59 16.96
C LEU A 96 2.45 14.67 17.19
N LEU A 97 3.55 15.19 17.76
CA LEU A 97 4.71 14.39 18.11
C LEU A 97 4.40 13.35 19.20
N SER A 98 3.52 13.67 20.16
CA SER A 98 3.09 12.69 21.16
C SER A 98 2.26 11.56 20.53
N TYR A 99 1.29 11.88 19.66
CA TYR A 99 0.54 10.86 18.92
C TYR A 99 1.46 10.01 18.05
N PHE A 100 2.42 10.62 17.36
CA PHE A 100 3.40 9.88 16.57
C PHE A 100 4.18 8.89 17.42
N LYS A 101 4.68 9.29 18.60
CA LYS A 101 5.43 8.41 19.50
C LYS A 101 4.57 7.26 20.04
N GLU A 102 3.37 7.57 20.51
CA GLU A 102 2.43 6.57 21.02
C GLU A 102 2.12 5.51 19.96
N HIS A 103 1.86 5.92 18.72
CA HIS A 103 1.51 5.00 17.64
C HIS A 103 2.71 4.28 17.00
N HIS A 104 3.92 4.84 17.09
CA HIS A 104 5.15 4.18 16.62
C HIS A 104 5.72 3.15 17.59
N GLU A 105 5.32 3.18 18.87
CA GLU A 105 5.71 2.16 19.85
C GLU A 105 5.03 0.81 19.61
N TYR A 106 3.95 0.77 18.82
CA TYR A 106 3.30 -0.48 18.45
C TYR A 106 4.10 -1.25 17.39
N GLU A 107 4.55 -2.45 17.75
CA GLU A 107 5.33 -3.37 16.91
C GLU A 107 4.55 -3.88 15.66
N LYS A 108 3.23 -3.71 15.65
CA LYS A 108 2.33 -4.02 14.53
C LYS A 108 1.31 -2.90 14.34
N HIS A 109 1.29 -2.31 13.15
CA HIS A 109 0.27 -1.36 12.74
C HIS A 109 -0.97 -2.13 12.24
N THR A 110 -1.99 -2.25 13.10
CA THR A 110 -3.31 -2.72 12.68
C THR A 110 -4.05 -1.59 11.99
N ALA A 111 -4.90 -1.89 10.99
CA ALA A 111 -5.75 -0.90 10.31
C ALA A 111 -6.57 -0.04 11.27
N GLU A 112 -7.05 -0.63 12.37
CA GLU A 112 -7.77 0.07 13.43
C GLU A 112 -6.91 1.10 14.16
N LEU A 113 -5.64 0.79 14.44
CA LEU A 113 -4.70 1.73 15.07
C LEU A 113 -4.35 2.86 14.11
N THR A 114 -4.11 2.56 12.84
CA THR A 114 -3.87 3.58 11.80
C THR A 114 -5.09 4.50 11.63
N LYS A 115 -6.31 3.96 11.70
CA LYS A 115 -7.55 4.73 11.67
C LYS A 115 -7.70 5.62 12.90
N ALA A 116 -7.45 5.08 14.10
CA ALA A 116 -7.50 5.84 15.34
C ALA A 116 -6.47 6.99 15.33
N TYR A 117 -5.25 6.72 14.87
CA TYR A 117 -4.21 7.73 14.70
C TYR A 117 -4.63 8.85 13.75
N ARG A 118 -5.14 8.51 12.56
CA ARG A 118 -5.64 9.51 11.61
C ARG A 118 -6.74 10.36 12.21
N MET A 119 -7.69 9.76 12.93
CA MET A 119 -8.79 10.48 13.57
C MET A 119 -8.28 11.50 14.60
N GLN A 120 -7.34 11.11 15.46
CA GLN A 120 -6.71 11.99 16.44
C GLN A 120 -5.96 13.16 15.78
N VAL A 121 -5.22 12.88 14.71
CA VAL A 121 -4.49 13.92 13.94
C VAL A 121 -5.46 14.87 13.25
N THR A 122 -6.51 14.36 12.60
CA THR A 122 -7.53 15.20 11.93
C THR A 122 -8.30 16.08 12.92
N GLU A 123 -8.65 15.56 14.09
CA GLU A 123 -9.32 16.34 15.14
C GLU A 123 -8.43 17.51 15.62
N LEU A 124 -7.14 17.28 15.75
CA LEU A 124 -6.18 18.30 16.19
C LEU A 124 -5.88 19.37 15.13
N LEU A 125 -5.73 18.98 13.86
CA LEU A 125 -5.46 19.91 12.75
C LEU A 125 -6.71 20.72 12.37
N GLY A 126 -7.90 20.13 12.53
CA GLY A 126 -9.16 20.75 12.12
C GLY A 126 -9.28 20.88 10.60
N ASN A 127 -10.19 21.76 10.16
CA ASN A 127 -10.57 21.90 8.75
C ASN A 127 -9.71 22.88 7.94
N GLU A 128 -8.72 23.53 8.54
CA GLU A 128 -7.93 24.57 7.86
C GLU A 128 -6.64 24.00 7.26
N ASP A 129 -6.08 22.95 7.87
CA ASP A 129 -4.78 22.41 7.49
C ASP A 129 -4.90 21.17 6.57
N GLU A 130 -3.95 21.03 5.65
CA GLU A 130 -3.81 19.84 4.80
C GLU A 130 -3.07 18.73 5.54
N ILE A 131 -3.54 17.49 5.37
CA ILE A 131 -2.97 16.33 6.06
C ILE A 131 -2.06 15.56 5.11
N TYR A 132 -0.85 15.28 5.56
CA TYR A 132 0.14 14.54 4.79
C TYR A 132 0.48 13.22 5.48
N ASN A 133 0.54 12.15 4.72
CA ASN A 133 1.09 10.86 5.14
C ASN A 133 2.51 10.71 4.60
N LEU A 134 3.49 10.60 5.50
CA LEU A 134 4.88 10.39 5.17
C LEU A 134 5.27 8.96 5.53
N SER A 135 5.64 8.17 4.52
CA SER A 135 6.14 6.81 4.71
C SER A 135 7.58 6.70 4.20
N PHE A 136 8.43 6.04 4.97
CA PHE A 136 9.82 5.79 4.60
C PHE A 136 10.09 4.28 4.53
N ASN A 137 10.40 3.80 3.33
CA ASN A 137 10.81 2.42 3.13
C ASN A 137 12.32 2.31 3.36
N THR A 138 12.72 1.61 4.42
CA THR A 138 14.13 1.44 4.82
C THR A 138 14.93 0.56 3.88
N VAL A 139 14.28 -0.37 3.18
CA VAL A 139 14.92 -1.31 2.24
C VAL A 139 15.30 -0.57 0.95
N ASP A 140 14.32 0.13 0.37
CA ASP A 140 14.51 0.86 -0.88
C ASP A 140 15.09 2.26 -0.68
N ARG A 141 15.17 2.73 0.58
CA ARG A 141 15.56 4.09 0.97
C ARG A 141 14.74 5.17 0.26
N THR A 142 13.46 4.89 0.04
CA THR A 142 12.52 5.78 -0.63
C THR A 142 11.58 6.41 0.39
N MET A 143 11.40 7.72 0.30
CA MET A 143 10.40 8.47 1.05
C MET A 143 9.21 8.75 0.13
N SER A 144 8.02 8.34 0.54
CA SER A 144 6.77 8.64 -0.15
C SER A 144 5.97 9.63 0.69
N ILE A 145 5.58 10.75 0.06
CA ILE A 145 4.74 11.78 0.67
C ILE A 145 3.40 11.73 -0.08
N GLN A 146 2.34 11.45 0.66
CA GLN A 146 0.97 11.40 0.14
C GLN A 146 0.15 12.52 0.78
N LEU A 147 -0.54 13.30 -0.05
CA LEU A 147 -1.56 14.24 0.41
C LEU A 147 -2.86 13.45 0.65
N LEU A 148 -3.45 13.60 1.84
CA LEU A 148 -4.70 12.96 2.21
C LEU A 148 -5.85 13.96 2.04
N ASP A 149 -6.87 13.62 1.25
CA ASP A 149 -8.10 14.41 1.21
C ASP A 149 -8.94 14.18 2.47
N LYS A 150 -9.76 15.16 2.84
CA LYS A 150 -10.68 15.12 3.98
C LYS A 150 -11.81 14.10 3.77
N ASN A 151 -12.12 13.80 2.51
CA ASN A 151 -13.15 12.84 2.11
C ASN A 151 -12.59 11.50 1.64
N ASP A 152 -11.26 11.34 1.60
CA ASP A 152 -10.67 10.05 1.22
C ASP A 152 -10.88 9.05 2.35
N ASP A 153 -11.71 8.05 2.07
CA ASP A 153 -11.76 6.82 2.84
C ASP A 153 -10.33 6.27 3.02
N ILE A 154 -10.12 5.61 4.15
CA ILE A 154 -8.84 5.05 4.59
C ILE A 154 -8.17 4.36 3.39
N PHE A 155 -7.01 4.86 2.96
CA PHE A 155 -6.21 4.12 2.00
C PHE A 155 -5.88 2.76 2.65
N GLU A 156 -6.52 1.71 2.16
CA GLU A 156 -6.37 0.33 2.61
C GLU A 156 -4.91 -0.09 2.43
N LEU A 157 -4.13 0.05 3.49
CA LEU A 157 -2.69 -0.22 3.46
C LEU A 157 -2.34 -1.69 3.65
N HIS A 158 -3.30 -2.60 3.73
CA HIS A 158 -3.04 -4.04 3.69
C HIS A 158 -3.99 -4.81 2.78
N ASP A 159 -3.43 -5.70 1.96
CA ASP A 159 -4.17 -6.69 1.15
C ASP A 159 -5.13 -7.53 2.02
N GLU A 160 -4.83 -7.66 3.32
CA GLU A 160 -5.65 -8.35 4.31
C GLU A 160 -6.98 -7.65 4.59
N ASP A 161 -7.01 -6.31 4.64
CA ASP A 161 -8.25 -5.57 4.94
C ASP A 161 -9.19 -5.61 3.73
N LYS A 162 -8.64 -5.48 2.52
CA LYS A 162 -9.36 -5.70 1.25
C LYS A 162 -9.99 -7.08 1.17
N TYR A 163 -9.24 -8.10 1.59
CA TYR A 163 -9.75 -9.46 1.64
C TYR A 163 -10.90 -9.59 2.64
N ASN A 164 -10.77 -9.02 3.83
CA ASN A 164 -11.81 -9.08 4.86
C ASN A 164 -13.07 -8.31 4.44
N GLU A 165 -12.93 -7.15 3.82
CA GLU A 165 -14.06 -6.39 3.26
C GLU A 165 -14.75 -7.18 2.15
N TYR A 166 -13.98 -7.74 1.20
CA TYR A 166 -14.51 -8.57 0.13
C TYR A 166 -15.30 -9.77 0.68
N VAL A 167 -14.74 -10.50 1.65
CA VAL A 167 -15.41 -11.66 2.26
C VAL A 167 -16.67 -11.24 2.99
N SER A 168 -16.66 -10.12 3.71
CA SER A 168 -17.83 -9.60 4.43
C SER A 168 -18.96 -9.24 3.45
N ASN A 169 -18.63 -8.54 2.37
CA ASN A 169 -19.58 -8.18 1.32
C ASN A 169 -20.06 -9.38 0.50
N TYR A 170 -19.24 -10.44 0.36
CA TYR A 170 -19.63 -11.68 -0.34
C TYR A 170 -20.58 -12.55 0.48
N ILE A 171 -20.45 -12.54 1.82
CA ILE A 171 -21.31 -13.29 2.73
C ILE A 171 -22.64 -12.57 2.98
N ASP A 172 -22.69 -11.24 2.83
CA ASP A 172 -23.94 -10.51 2.90
C ASP A 172 -24.85 -10.85 1.71
N TRP A 173 -25.95 -11.55 2.00
CA TRP A 173 -26.96 -11.94 1.01
C TRP A 173 -28.17 -10.98 1.02
N GLU A 174 -28.21 -10.04 1.96
CA GLU A 174 -29.30 -9.08 2.13
C GLU A 174 -29.05 -7.81 1.31
N HIS A 175 -27.78 -7.37 1.25
CA HIS A 175 -27.39 -6.16 0.54
C HIS A 175 -26.61 -6.45 -0.74
N ASP A 176 -26.76 -5.53 -1.70
CA ASP A 176 -25.98 -5.59 -2.94
C ASP A 176 -24.55 -5.15 -2.66
N THR A 177 -23.59 -5.84 -3.29
CA THR A 177 -22.18 -5.50 -3.18
C THR A 177 -21.95 -4.06 -3.66
N PRO A 178 -21.38 -3.18 -2.82
CA PRO A 178 -21.14 -1.80 -3.19
C PRO A 178 -20.27 -1.73 -4.45
N ASN A 179 -20.54 -0.74 -5.31
CA ASN A 179 -19.84 -0.50 -6.59
C ASN A 179 -19.97 -1.60 -7.68
N VAL A 180 -20.80 -2.63 -7.49
CA VAL A 180 -21.06 -3.64 -8.52
C VAL A 180 -22.37 -3.35 -9.27
N ASN A 181 -22.27 -3.00 -10.55
CA ASN A 181 -23.45 -2.80 -11.38
C ASN A 181 -24.02 -4.13 -11.89
N ARG A 182 -25.08 -4.63 -11.24
CA ARG A 182 -25.77 -5.88 -11.62
C ARG A 182 -26.22 -5.96 -13.08
N LYS A 183 -26.43 -4.83 -13.76
CA LYS A 183 -26.86 -4.82 -15.17
C LYS A 183 -25.77 -5.31 -16.13
N LEU A 184 -24.51 -5.23 -15.72
CA LEU A 184 -23.36 -5.71 -16.51
C LEU A 184 -23.06 -7.19 -16.24
N LEU A 185 -23.70 -7.80 -15.24
CA LEU A 185 -23.47 -9.20 -14.89
C LEU A 185 -24.27 -10.11 -15.82
N ASN A 186 -23.60 -11.15 -16.32
CA ASN A 186 -24.28 -12.21 -17.06
C ASN A 186 -25.09 -13.07 -16.08
N PRO A 187 -26.39 -13.30 -16.33
CA PRO A 187 -27.18 -14.16 -15.47
C PRO A 187 -26.67 -15.60 -15.58
N SER A 188 -26.34 -16.22 -14.44
CA SER A 188 -25.88 -17.62 -14.37
C SER A 188 -26.93 -18.65 -14.79
N TYR A 189 -28.19 -18.22 -14.95
CA TYR A 189 -29.32 -19.09 -15.27
C TYR A 189 -29.97 -18.71 -16.60
N LEU A 190 -30.22 -19.71 -17.44
CA LEU A 190 -31.03 -19.55 -18.63
C LEU A 190 -32.49 -19.31 -18.20
N LYS A 191 -33.07 -18.18 -18.62
CA LYS A 191 -34.45 -17.77 -18.31
C LYS A 191 -35.49 -18.87 -18.59
N ARG A 192 -35.25 -19.74 -19.58
CA ARG A 192 -36.14 -20.87 -19.93
C ARG A 192 -36.30 -21.91 -18.80
N ASN A 193 -35.33 -22.00 -17.89
CA ASN A 193 -35.28 -23.01 -16.83
C ASN A 193 -35.90 -22.53 -15.52
N ILE A 194 -36.31 -21.26 -15.43
CA ILE A 194 -36.94 -20.70 -14.24
C ILE A 194 -38.41 -21.15 -14.24
N ARG A 195 -38.75 -22.13 -13.40
CA ARG A 195 -40.14 -22.55 -13.17
C ARG A 195 -40.77 -21.59 -12.16
N HIS A 196 -41.83 -20.88 -12.55
CA HIS A 196 -42.56 -19.92 -11.70
C HIS A 196 -43.35 -20.54 -10.53
N GLN A 197 -43.07 -21.78 -10.14
CA GLN A 197 -43.86 -22.49 -9.16
C GLN A 197 -43.18 -22.43 -7.80
N SER A 198 -43.79 -21.72 -6.86
CA SER A 198 -43.35 -21.54 -5.49
C SER A 198 -43.51 -22.84 -4.70
N TYR A 199 -42.60 -23.79 -4.89
CA TYR A 199 -42.50 -24.91 -3.96
C TYR A 199 -41.99 -24.41 -2.61
N SER A 200 -42.56 -24.93 -1.52
CA SER A 200 -41.92 -24.82 -0.21
C SER A 200 -40.66 -25.68 -0.26
N HIS A 201 -39.50 -25.02 -0.35
CA HIS A 201 -38.21 -25.68 -0.36
C HIS A 201 -37.67 -25.76 1.08
N ARG A 202 -37.21 -26.94 1.48
CA ARG A 202 -36.34 -27.07 2.65
C ARG A 202 -34.91 -27.04 2.14
N MET A 203 -34.20 -25.96 2.43
CA MET A 203 -32.78 -25.82 2.12
C MET A 203 -31.96 -26.37 3.29
N ARG A 204 -30.95 -27.19 2.99
CA ARG A 204 -29.89 -27.60 3.92
C ARG A 204 -28.58 -27.05 3.38
N SER A 205 -28.07 -26.02 4.03
CA SER A 205 -26.78 -25.42 3.71
C SER A 205 -25.67 -26.17 4.43
N ASN A 206 -24.99 -27.07 3.74
CA ASN A 206 -23.85 -27.81 4.29
C ASN A 206 -22.58 -27.61 3.44
N MET A 207 -22.67 -26.87 2.33
CA MET A 207 -21.56 -26.57 1.45
C MET A 207 -20.55 -25.66 2.15
N GLN A 208 -19.29 -26.07 2.16
CA GLN A 208 -18.19 -25.28 2.69
C GLN A 208 -17.30 -24.80 1.56
N TYR A 209 -16.78 -23.59 1.70
CA TYR A 209 -15.89 -22.99 0.74
C TYR A 209 -14.68 -22.34 1.42
N LYS A 210 -13.60 -22.17 0.66
CA LYS A 210 -12.37 -21.48 1.05
C LYS A 210 -12.05 -20.45 -0.02
N ILE A 211 -11.68 -19.24 0.36
CA ILE A 211 -11.29 -18.18 -0.57
C ILE A 211 -9.78 -17.98 -0.44
N CYS A 212 -9.06 -18.00 -1.55
CA CYS A 212 -7.62 -17.72 -1.56
C CYS A 212 -7.39 -16.21 -1.37
N ARG A 213 -6.55 -15.84 -0.39
CA ARG A 213 -6.24 -14.44 -0.07
C ARG A 213 -5.62 -13.67 -1.23
N ASN A 214 -4.71 -14.29 -1.98
CA ASN A 214 -3.95 -13.59 -3.02
C ASN A 214 -4.70 -13.49 -4.36
N THR A 215 -5.54 -14.47 -4.69
CA THR A 215 -6.16 -14.58 -6.02
C THR A 215 -7.67 -14.42 -5.99
N TYR A 216 -8.27 -14.29 -4.81
CA TYR A 216 -9.72 -14.25 -4.59
C TYR A 216 -10.49 -15.45 -5.19
N HIS A 217 -9.77 -16.53 -5.55
CA HIS A 217 -10.38 -17.74 -6.11
C HIS A 217 -11.11 -18.52 -5.00
N LEU A 218 -12.35 -18.90 -5.29
CA LEU A 218 -13.22 -19.70 -4.43
C LEU A 218 -12.99 -21.20 -4.70
N PHE A 219 -12.71 -21.96 -3.65
CA PHE A 219 -12.56 -23.41 -3.67
C PHE A 219 -13.64 -24.06 -2.81
N TYR A 220 -14.38 -25.01 -3.39
CA TYR A 220 -15.36 -25.80 -2.65
C TYR A 220 -14.72 -27.00 -1.98
N VAL A 221 -15.12 -27.30 -0.74
CA VAL A 221 -14.65 -28.48 -0.01
C VAL A 221 -15.39 -29.71 -0.56
N ILE A 222 -14.61 -30.66 -1.07
CA ILE A 222 -15.14 -31.91 -1.63
C ILE A 222 -15.88 -32.68 -0.54
N GLY A 223 -17.07 -33.20 -0.86
CA GLY A 223 -17.93 -33.93 0.08
C GLY A 223 -18.87 -33.03 0.89
N THR A 224 -18.86 -31.72 0.62
CA THR A 224 -19.88 -30.79 1.13
C THR A 224 -20.81 -30.39 -0.01
N GLU A 225 -22.11 -30.34 0.27
CA GLU A 225 -23.13 -30.02 -0.73
C GLU A 225 -24.29 -29.25 -0.09
N ASP A 226 -24.95 -28.43 -0.90
CA ASP A 226 -26.22 -27.82 -0.52
C ASP A 226 -27.37 -28.61 -1.13
N SER A 227 -28.30 -29.04 -0.28
CA SER A 227 -29.49 -29.75 -0.75
C SER A 227 -30.73 -28.87 -0.65
N LEU A 228 -31.36 -28.63 -1.80
CA LEU A 228 -32.65 -27.98 -1.92
C LEU A 228 -33.72 -29.04 -2.15
N VAL A 229 -34.45 -29.38 -1.10
CA VAL A 229 -35.53 -30.36 -1.19
C VAL A 229 -36.85 -29.63 -1.40
N ALA A 230 -37.36 -29.67 -2.63
CA ALA A 230 -38.70 -29.22 -2.93
C ALA A 230 -39.71 -30.20 -2.31
N LYS A 231 -40.62 -29.70 -1.46
CA LYS A 231 -41.79 -30.48 -1.06
C LYS A 231 -42.73 -30.61 -2.25
N LYS A 232 -42.63 -31.72 -2.98
CA LYS A 232 -43.59 -32.03 -4.04
C LYS A 232 -44.87 -32.55 -3.37
N ASN A 233 -45.97 -31.80 -3.48
CA ASN A 233 -47.29 -32.40 -3.26
C ASN A 233 -47.44 -33.51 -4.31
N MET A 234 -47.57 -34.74 -3.84
CA MET A 234 -47.44 -35.94 -4.65
C MET A 234 -48.68 -36.17 -5.52
N THR A 235 -48.88 -35.35 -6.54
CA THR A 235 -49.57 -35.78 -7.76
C THR A 235 -48.49 -36.18 -8.76
N ARG A 236 -48.21 -37.48 -8.83
CA ARG A 236 -47.43 -38.09 -9.91
C ARG A 236 -48.20 -37.89 -11.22
N CYS A 237 -48.04 -36.74 -11.87
CA CYS A 237 -48.23 -36.69 -13.32
C CYS A 237 -47.03 -37.42 -13.91
N ASN A 238 -47.24 -38.63 -14.43
CA ASN A 238 -46.21 -39.38 -15.15
C ASN A 238 -45.83 -38.60 -16.41
N GLU A 239 -44.87 -37.68 -16.29
CA GLU A 239 -44.34 -36.91 -17.42
C GLU A 239 -43.79 -37.85 -18.51
N ALA A 240 -43.32 -39.03 -18.15
CA ALA A 240 -42.91 -40.09 -19.07
C ALA A 240 -44.08 -40.60 -19.93
N GLU A 241 -45.26 -40.73 -19.34
CA GLU A 241 -46.49 -41.21 -19.98
C GLU A 241 -47.08 -40.11 -20.87
N ILE A 242 -47.02 -38.85 -20.43
CA ILE A 242 -47.40 -37.68 -21.24
C ILE A 242 -46.46 -37.52 -22.45
N LYS A 243 -45.15 -37.71 -22.28
CA LYS A 243 -44.17 -37.67 -23.37
C LYS A 243 -44.35 -38.84 -24.34
N SER A 244 -44.60 -40.04 -23.83
CA SER A 244 -44.91 -41.23 -24.63
C SER A 244 -46.17 -41.04 -25.46
N ASN A 245 -47.23 -40.49 -24.86
CA ASN A 245 -48.49 -40.22 -25.57
C ASN A 245 -48.31 -39.13 -26.63
N ARG A 246 -47.54 -38.06 -26.36
CA ARG A 246 -47.21 -37.05 -27.39
C ARG A 246 -46.42 -37.64 -28.55
N PHE A 247 -45.49 -38.55 -28.29
CA PHE A 247 -44.72 -39.23 -29.34
C PHE A 247 -45.59 -40.17 -30.18
N LYS A 248 -46.50 -40.91 -29.55
CA LYS A 248 -47.49 -41.76 -30.25
C LYS A 248 -48.41 -40.94 -31.14
N SER A 249 -48.98 -39.84 -30.63
CA SER A 249 -49.82 -38.95 -31.45
C SER A 249 -49.06 -38.28 -32.59
N TRP A 250 -47.75 -38.05 -32.45
CA TRP A 250 -46.90 -37.56 -33.54
C TRP A 250 -46.65 -38.64 -34.61
N LEU A 251 -46.41 -39.89 -34.21
CA LEU A 251 -46.29 -41.04 -35.11
C LEU A 251 -47.58 -41.28 -35.91
N GLU A 252 -48.73 -41.22 -35.25
CA GLU A 252 -50.05 -41.36 -35.90
C GLU A 252 -50.27 -40.28 -36.96
N LYS A 253 -49.94 -39.02 -36.65
CA LYS A 253 -50.01 -37.93 -37.65
C LYS A 253 -49.12 -38.17 -38.87
N LYS A 254 -47.89 -38.68 -38.66
CA LYS A 254 -46.99 -39.01 -39.77
C LYS A 254 -47.46 -40.20 -40.62
N GLN A 255 -48.14 -41.17 -40.02
CA GLN A 255 -48.71 -42.29 -40.76
C GLN A 255 -49.93 -41.89 -41.60
N VAL A 256 -50.75 -40.95 -41.09
CA VAL A 256 -51.87 -40.39 -41.86
C VAL A 256 -51.35 -39.56 -43.05
N GLU A 257 -50.32 -38.72 -42.85
CA GLU A 257 -49.70 -37.94 -43.94
C GLU A 257 -49.06 -38.82 -45.04
N SER A 258 -48.66 -40.05 -44.73
CA SER A 258 -48.05 -40.99 -45.71
C SER A 258 -49.05 -41.94 -46.37
N ALA A 259 -50.29 -42.01 -45.88
CA ALA A 259 -51.37 -42.76 -46.51
C ALA A 259 -52.23 -41.90 -47.46
N GLU A 260 -52.10 -40.57 -47.39
CA GLU A 260 -52.76 -39.60 -48.27
C GLU A 260 -51.90 -39.19 -49.49
N THR A 261 -50.73 -39.83 -49.68
CA THR A 261 -49.86 -39.66 -50.87
C THR A 261 -49.81 -40.95 -51.69
#